data_AF-A0A918FKZ9-F1
#
_entry.id   AF-A0A918FKZ9-F1
#
_cell.length_a   1.000
_cell.length_b   1.000
_cell.length_c   1.000
_cell.angle_alpha   90.00
_cell.angle_beta   90.00
_cell.angle_gamma   90.00
#
_symmetry.space_group_name_H-M   'P 1'
#
loop_
_entity.id
_entity.type
_entity.pdbx_description
1 polymer ?
#
loop_
_entity_poly.entity_id
_entity_poly.type
_entity_poly.pdbx_seq_one_letter_code
_entity_poly.pdbx_strand_id
1 'polypeptide(L)'
;MGESHHLANTVPPELWERVVVVRWPDLLARAPVGERATAAELGFDVCGLVLEHQLQVTTSPPLNSRRRNRDGDWRPRNHTQSRSRGATHAQALPALWQLTWEAWHGLATLQAPVNSQMLLTTEAGRVVFPAAR
;
A
#
# COMPACT_ATOMS: atom_id res chain seq x y z
N MET A 1 1.81 -1.05 -0.92
CA MET A 1 0.67 -1.64 -1.66
C MET A 1 0.16 -0.65 -2.69
N GLY A 2 -0.28 -1.12 -3.86
CA GLY A 2 -1.00 -0.37 -4.89
C GLY A 2 -0.23 0.51 -5.87
N GLU A 3 0.80 1.24 -5.44
CA GLU A 3 1.45 2.20 -6.36
C GLU A 3 2.64 1.64 -7.13
N SER A 4 3.16 0.47 -6.72
CA SER A 4 4.49 0.01 -7.14
C SER A 4 4.64 -0.10 -8.65
N HIS A 5 3.62 -0.58 -9.37
CA HIS A 5 3.73 -0.75 -10.82
C HIS A 5 3.63 0.57 -11.59
N HIS A 6 2.68 1.45 -11.25
CA HIS A 6 2.55 2.75 -11.92
C HIS A 6 3.72 3.67 -11.58
N LEU A 7 4.17 3.68 -10.33
CA LEU A 7 5.29 4.48 -9.88
C LEU A 7 6.62 3.97 -10.46
N ALA A 8 6.85 2.65 -10.52
CA ALA A 8 8.00 2.04 -11.21
C ALA A 8 8.11 2.44 -12.69
N ASN A 9 6.98 2.59 -13.37
CA ASN A 9 6.97 2.93 -14.79
C ASN A 9 6.97 4.44 -15.08
N THR A 10 6.69 5.28 -14.08
CA THR A 10 6.50 6.73 -14.27
C THR A 10 7.60 7.57 -13.64
N VAL A 11 8.13 7.13 -12.49
CA VAL A 11 9.14 7.86 -11.74
C VAL A 11 10.41 7.03 -11.70
N PRO A 12 11.54 7.53 -12.24
CA PRO A 12 12.80 6.81 -12.18
C PRO A 12 13.23 6.54 -10.73
N PRO A 13 13.79 5.35 -10.42
CA PRO A 13 14.13 4.95 -9.06
C PRO A 13 15.18 5.85 -8.39
N GLU A 14 15.97 6.59 -9.17
CA GLU A 14 16.92 7.58 -8.71
C GLU A 14 16.25 8.75 -7.97
N LEU A 15 14.97 9.01 -8.23
CA LEU A 15 14.18 10.05 -7.56
C LEU A 15 13.47 9.52 -6.31
N TRP A 16 13.58 8.24 -5.99
CA TRP A 16 12.86 7.64 -4.87
C TRP A 16 13.67 7.82 -3.59
N GLU A 17 13.10 8.55 -2.64
CA GLU A 17 13.69 8.68 -1.31
C GLU A 17 13.61 7.36 -0.52
N ARG A 18 12.50 6.64 -0.69
CA ARG A 18 12.18 5.44 0.10
C ARG A 18 11.18 4.54 -0.60
N VAL A 19 11.34 3.23 -0.42
CA VAL A 19 10.32 2.23 -0.75
C VAL A 19 9.94 1.44 0.51
N VAL A 20 8.67 1.52 0.89
CA VAL A 20 8.12 0.77 2.03
C VAL A 20 7.38 -0.47 1.54
N VAL A 21 7.77 -1.63 2.04
CA VAL A 21 7.11 -2.92 1.75
C VAL A 21 6.60 -3.51 3.07
N VAL A 22 5.29 -3.53 3.24
CA VAL A 22 4.63 -4.17 4.39
C VAL A 22 4.33 -5.63 4.06
N ARG A 23 4.70 -6.54 4.97
CA ARG A 23 4.36 -7.97 4.88
C ARG A 23 2.99 -8.21 5.54
N TRP A 24 1.95 -7.66 4.93
CA TRP A 24 0.60 -7.73 5.49
C TRP A 24 0.07 -9.16 5.77
N PRO A 25 0.45 -10.24 5.03
CA PRO A 25 -0.02 -11.57 5.36
C PRO A 25 0.43 -12.03 6.76
N ASP A 26 1.65 -11.64 7.17
CA ASP A 26 2.19 -11.97 8.48
C ASP A 26 1.41 -11.26 9.61
N LEU A 27 0.82 -10.09 9.30
CA LEU A 27 -0.02 -9.34 10.24
C LEU A 27 -1.40 -9.98 10.42
N LEU A 28 -1.86 -10.82 9.49
CA LEU A 28 -3.18 -11.45 9.56
C LEU A 28 -3.34 -12.32 10.82
N ALA A 29 -2.25 -12.94 11.30
CA ALA A 29 -2.26 -13.73 12.53
C ALA A 29 -2.73 -12.90 13.75
N ARG A 30 -2.45 -11.60 13.75
CA ARG A 30 -2.80 -10.64 14.82
C ARG A 30 -4.22 -10.07 14.67
N ALA A 31 -4.91 -10.29 13.54
CA ALA A 31 -6.27 -9.83 13.33
C ALA A 31 -7.29 -10.65 14.15
N PRO A 32 -8.50 -10.13 14.42
CA PRO A 32 -9.57 -10.89 15.07
C PRO A 32 -9.92 -12.19 14.32
N VAL A 33 -10.38 -13.22 15.06
CA VAL A 33 -10.76 -14.53 14.49
C VAL A 33 -11.72 -14.39 13.30
N GLY A 34 -12.73 -13.52 13.43
CA GLY A 34 -13.71 -13.27 12.37
C GLY A 34 -13.08 -12.73 11.09
N GLU A 35 -12.18 -11.75 11.20
CA GLU A 35 -11.46 -11.23 10.03
C GLU A 35 -10.50 -12.25 9.41
N ARG A 36 -9.89 -13.12 10.22
CA ARG A 36 -9.05 -14.21 9.68
C ARG A 36 -9.88 -15.20 8.86
N ALA A 37 -11.09 -15.53 9.31
CA ALA A 37 -12.01 -16.38 8.55
C ALA A 37 -12.44 -15.68 7.24
N THR A 38 -12.85 -14.41 7.31
CA THR A 38 -13.19 -13.60 6.13
C THR A 38 -12.02 -13.53 5.15
N ALA A 39 -10.79 -13.31 5.63
CA ALA A 39 -9.60 -13.28 4.79
C ALA A 39 -9.32 -14.63 4.10
N ALA A 40 -9.56 -15.74 4.80
CA ALA A 40 -9.44 -17.08 4.22
C ALA A 40 -10.47 -17.33 3.11
N GLU A 41 -11.70 -16.85 3.28
CA GLU A 41 -12.76 -16.94 2.26
C GLU A 41 -12.48 -16.06 1.03
N LEU A 42 -11.99 -14.83 1.25
CA LEU A 42 -11.68 -13.88 0.18
C LEU A 42 -10.43 -14.28 -0.61
N GLY A 43 -9.46 -14.91 0.05
CA GLY A 43 -8.15 -15.23 -0.51
C GLY A 43 -7.20 -14.02 -0.53
N PHE A 44 -5.90 -14.30 -0.50
CA PHE A 44 -4.86 -13.28 -0.31
C PHE A 44 -4.83 -12.21 -1.41
N ASP A 45 -5.13 -12.56 -2.65
CA ASP A 45 -5.18 -11.61 -3.75
C ASP A 45 -6.25 -10.52 -3.49
N VAL A 46 -7.43 -10.94 -3.01
CA VAL A 46 -8.53 -10.00 -2.73
C VAL A 46 -8.22 -9.18 -1.48
N CYS A 47 -7.66 -9.79 -0.43
CA CYS A 47 -7.18 -9.06 0.74
C CYS A 47 -6.17 -7.97 0.34
N GLY A 48 -5.22 -8.28 -0.54
CA GLY A 48 -4.27 -7.31 -1.07
C GLY A 48 -4.96 -6.15 -1.79
N LEU A 49 -5.97 -6.43 -2.63
CA LEU A 49 -6.76 -5.41 -3.32
C LEU A 49 -7.59 -4.54 -2.36
N VAL A 50 -8.12 -5.13 -1.27
CA VAL A 50 -8.83 -4.39 -0.21
C VAL A 50 -7.89 -3.39 0.46
N LEU A 51 -6.70 -3.84 0.85
CA LEU A 51 -5.71 -3.00 1.52
C LEU A 51 -5.15 -1.91 0.59
N GLU A 52 -4.95 -2.22 -0.69
CA GLU A 52 -4.62 -1.23 -1.72
C GLU A 52 -5.72 -0.17 -1.87
N HIS A 53 -6.97 -0.59 -1.94
CA HIS A 53 -8.09 0.34 -2.09
C HIS A 53 -8.20 1.27 -0.87
N GLN A 54 -8.09 0.73 0.34
CA GLN A 54 -8.09 1.52 1.57
C GLN A 54 -6.93 2.52 1.58
N LEU A 55 -5.74 2.13 1.12
CA LEU A 55 -4.61 3.05 0.98
C LEU A 55 -4.93 4.18 -0.01
N GLN A 56 -5.47 3.85 -1.19
CA GLN A 56 -5.83 4.86 -2.20
C GLN A 56 -6.87 5.86 -1.70
N VAL A 57 -7.90 5.38 -1.00
CA VAL A 57 -8.93 6.24 -0.39
C VAL A 57 -8.31 7.12 0.70
N THR A 58 -7.45 6.55 1.54
CA THR A 58 -6.83 7.24 2.69
C THR A 58 -5.82 8.31 2.25
N THR A 59 -5.00 8.03 1.24
CA THR A 59 -3.87 8.92 0.87
C THR A 59 -4.11 9.71 -0.42
N SER A 60 -5.12 9.34 -1.22
CA SER A 60 -5.42 9.97 -2.53
C SER A 60 -4.17 10.24 -3.37
N PRO A 61 -3.36 9.20 -3.65
CA PRO A 61 -2.00 9.42 -4.11
C PRO A 61 -1.98 10.04 -5.52
N PRO A 62 -1.01 10.92 -5.82
CA PRO A 62 -1.10 11.86 -6.96
C PRO A 62 -1.11 11.17 -8.33
N LEU A 63 -0.40 10.05 -8.48
CA LEU A 63 -0.30 9.33 -9.77
C LEU A 63 -1.56 8.50 -10.07
N ASN A 64 -2.20 7.96 -9.04
CA ASN A 64 -3.37 7.09 -9.19
C ASN A 64 -4.72 7.78 -8.92
N SER A 65 -4.70 9.00 -8.40
CA SER A 65 -5.89 9.82 -8.11
C SER A 65 -6.39 10.64 -9.29
N ARG A 66 -5.72 10.59 -10.45
CA ARG A 66 -6.14 11.32 -11.65
C ARG A 66 -6.18 10.40 -12.85
N ARG A 67 -7.08 10.70 -13.78
CA ARG A 67 -7.13 10.06 -15.10
C ARG A 67 -7.25 11.11 -16.18
N ARG A 68 -6.64 10.83 -17.33
CA ARG A 68 -6.79 11.67 -18.51
C ARG A 68 -8.15 11.41 -19.16
N ASN A 69 -8.90 12.47 -19.50
CA ASN A 69 -10.09 12.35 -20.34
C ASN A 69 -9.70 12.28 -21.83
N ARG A 70 -10.70 12.10 -22.70
CA ARG A 70 -10.49 12.08 -24.16
C ARG A 70 -10.00 13.42 -24.72
N ASP A 71 -10.27 14.51 -24.00
CA ASP A 71 -9.88 15.87 -24.37
C ASP A 71 -8.44 16.21 -23.94
N GLY A 72 -7.77 15.30 -23.24
CA GLY A 72 -6.39 15.46 -22.79
C GLY A 72 -6.22 16.09 -21.39
N ASP A 73 -7.31 16.53 -20.76
CA ASP A 73 -7.36 17.06 -19.40
C ASP A 73 -7.23 15.96 -18.33
N TRP A 74 -6.78 16.37 -17.14
CA TRP A 74 -6.76 15.52 -15.95
C TRP A 74 -8.02 15.73 -15.11
N ARG A 75 -8.71 14.64 -14.78
CA ARG A 75 -9.83 14.64 -13.83
C ARG A 75 -9.52 13.76 -12.63
N PRO A 76 -9.96 14.14 -11.42
CA PRO A 76 -9.80 13.30 -10.25
C PRO A 76 -10.57 11.98 -10.43
N ARG A 77 -9.99 10.89 -9.92
CA ARG A 77 -10.63 9.60 -9.79
C ARG A 77 -11.40 9.58 -8.48
N ASN A 78 -12.67 9.21 -8.56
CA ASN A 78 -13.47 9.00 -7.37
C ASN A 78 -13.21 7.59 -6.83
N HIS A 79 -12.21 7.45 -5.95
CA HIS A 79 -11.88 6.16 -5.35
C HIS A 79 -13.04 5.62 -4.51
N THR A 80 -13.81 6.47 -3.82
CA THR A 80 -14.93 6.03 -2.97
C THR A 80 -16.12 5.45 -3.75
N GLN A 81 -16.20 5.72 -5.06
CA GLN A 81 -17.21 5.14 -5.97
C GLN A 81 -16.65 3.97 -6.80
N SER A 82 -15.44 3.49 -6.50
CA SER A 82 -14.85 2.35 -7.20
C SER A 82 -15.72 1.10 -7.04
N ARG A 83 -15.80 0.30 -8.11
CA ARG A 83 -16.45 -1.03 -8.11
C ARG A 83 -15.44 -2.16 -8.27
N SER A 84 -14.15 -1.90 -8.03
CA SER A 84 -13.12 -2.94 -8.03
C SER A 84 -13.38 -3.96 -6.92
N ARG A 85 -12.83 -5.17 -7.06
CA ARG A 85 -12.94 -6.21 -6.01
C ARG A 85 -12.50 -5.70 -4.64
N GLY A 86 -11.41 -4.93 -4.59
CA GLY A 86 -10.94 -4.28 -3.36
C GLY A 86 -11.93 -3.28 -2.77
N ALA A 87 -12.62 -2.49 -3.61
CA ALA A 87 -13.63 -1.54 -3.15
C ALA A 87 -14.90 -2.24 -2.62
N THR A 88 -15.35 -3.29 -3.31
CA THR A 88 -16.52 -4.08 -2.88
C THR A 88 -16.33 -4.71 -1.50
N HIS A 89 -15.10 -5.11 -1.16
CA HIS A 89 -14.77 -5.72 0.13
C HIS A 89 -14.04 -4.77 1.09
N ALA A 90 -14.03 -3.46 0.84
CA ALA A 90 -13.23 -2.49 1.58
C ALA A 90 -13.47 -2.55 3.10
N GLN A 91 -14.72 -2.81 3.50
CA GLN A 91 -15.15 -2.86 4.91
C GLN A 91 -15.03 -4.25 5.54
N ALA A 92 -14.55 -5.26 4.81
CA ALA A 92 -14.51 -6.64 5.28
C ALA A 92 -13.32 -6.93 6.21
N LEU A 93 -12.27 -6.09 6.18
CA LEU A 93 -10.99 -6.32 6.87
C LEU A 93 -10.47 -5.06 7.61
N PRO A 94 -11.29 -4.41 8.47
CA PRO A 94 -10.92 -3.14 9.11
C PRO A 94 -9.72 -3.25 10.06
N ALA A 95 -9.60 -4.31 10.86
CA ALA A 95 -8.48 -4.49 11.78
C ALA A 95 -7.18 -4.82 11.03
N LEU A 96 -7.24 -5.67 9.98
CA LEU A 96 -6.09 -5.91 9.11
C LEU A 96 -5.62 -4.63 8.42
N TRP A 97 -6.54 -3.78 7.98
CA TRP A 97 -6.22 -2.45 7.45
C TRP A 97 -5.48 -1.61 8.49
N GLN A 98 -5.99 -1.52 9.72
CA GLN A 98 -5.35 -0.76 10.79
C GLN A 98 -3.93 -1.27 11.09
N LEU A 99 -3.76 -2.58 11.25
CA LEU A 99 -2.45 -3.21 11.48
C LEU A 99 -1.46 -2.89 10.34
N THR A 100 -1.94 -2.95 9.11
CA THR A 100 -1.14 -2.64 7.92
C THR A 100 -0.77 -1.15 7.87
N TRP A 101 -1.69 -0.27 8.25
CA TRP A 101 -1.50 1.17 8.24
C TRP A 101 -0.52 1.63 9.32
N GLU A 102 -0.59 1.03 10.51
CA GLU A 102 0.37 1.22 11.60
C GLU A 102 1.76 0.73 11.19
N ALA A 103 1.85 -0.46 10.60
CA ALA A 103 3.11 -1.01 10.08
C ALA A 103 3.72 -0.10 9.01
N TRP A 104 2.90 0.40 8.07
CA TRP A 104 3.37 1.32 7.04
C TRP A 104 3.94 2.61 7.64
N HIS A 105 3.25 3.21 8.60
CA HIS A 105 3.74 4.42 9.27
C HIS A 105 5.05 4.19 10.03
N GLY A 106 5.13 3.10 10.82
CA GLY A 106 6.34 2.79 11.56
C GLY A 106 7.55 2.57 10.64
N LEU A 107 7.34 1.91 9.50
CA LEU A 107 8.38 1.74 8.48
C LEU A 107 8.70 3.08 7.79
N ALA A 108 7.71 3.92 7.50
CA ALA A 108 7.90 5.21 6.85
C ALA A 108 8.69 6.21 7.70
N THR A 109 8.73 6.04 9.02
CA THR A 109 9.53 6.90 9.92
C THR A 109 10.98 6.46 10.08
N LEU A 110 11.35 5.26 9.60
CA LEU A 110 12.72 4.77 9.70
C LEU A 110 13.68 5.67 8.91
N GLN A 111 14.84 5.93 9.52
CA GLN A 111 15.90 6.72 8.91
C GLN A 111 16.86 5.83 8.13
N ALA A 112 17.44 6.38 7.06
CA ALA A 112 18.51 5.70 6.34
C ALA A 112 19.69 5.49 7.31
N PRO A 113 20.22 4.25 7.43
CA PRO A 113 21.36 4.00 8.30
C PRO A 113 22.62 4.65 7.71
N VAL A 114 23.50 5.14 8.59
CA VAL A 114 24.70 5.92 8.23
C VAL A 114 25.77 5.07 7.51
N ASN A 115 25.67 3.74 7.58
CA ASN A 115 26.66 2.76 7.12
C ASN A 115 26.45 2.30 5.66
N SER A 116 25.81 3.11 4.82
CA SER A 116 25.47 2.75 3.42
C SER A 116 24.54 1.53 3.28
N GLN A 117 23.87 1.08 4.35
CA GLN A 117 22.85 0.05 4.21
C GLN A 117 21.60 0.61 3.52
N MET A 118 21.36 0.15 2.31
CA MET A 118 20.20 0.55 1.51
C MET A 118 18.90 -0.12 1.96
N LEU A 119 18.94 -1.07 2.90
CA LEU A 119 17.81 -1.91 3.28
C LEU A 119 17.75 -2.07 4.81
N LEU A 120 16.59 -1.75 5.37
CA LEU A 120 16.21 -2.09 6.74
C LEU A 120 15.08 -3.12 6.72
N THR A 121 15.19 -4.18 7.52
CA THR A 121 14.15 -5.22 7.66
C THR A 121 13.67 -5.26 9.10
N THR A 122 12.36 -5.36 9.28
CA THR A 122 11.69 -5.53 10.58
C THR A 122 10.73 -6.73 10.50
N GLU A 123 10.08 -7.07 11.62
CA GLU A 123 8.97 -8.03 11.63
C GLU A 123 7.86 -7.64 10.65
N ALA A 124 7.49 -6.35 10.63
CA ALA A 124 6.37 -5.85 9.85
C ALA A 124 6.65 -5.70 8.35
N GLY A 125 7.91 -5.75 7.94
CA GLY A 125 8.29 -5.61 6.54
C GLY A 125 9.71 -5.10 6.33
N ARG A 126 9.88 -4.26 5.30
CA ARG A 126 11.18 -3.70 4.95
C ARG A 126 11.08 -2.30 4.34
N VAL A 127 12.18 -1.57 4.44
CA VAL A 127 12.37 -0.25 3.85
C VAL A 127 13.63 -0.25 3.02
N VAL A 128 13.52 0.20 1.77
CA VAL A 128 14.66 0.43 0.88
C VAL A 128 14.88 1.93 0.75
N PHE A 129 16.14 2.38 0.76
CA PHE A 129 16.56 3.77 0.52
C PHE A 129 17.38 3.82 -0.78
N PRO A 130 16.73 4.01 -1.95
CA PRO A 130 17.42 3.94 -3.25
C PRO A 130 18.53 5.00 -3.43
N ALA A 131 18.36 6.16 -2.81
CA ALA A 131 19.29 7.29 -2.88
C ALA A 131 20.44 7.24 -1.85
N ALA A 132 20.43 6.30 -0.89
CA ALA A 132 21.53 6.13 0.06
C ALA A 132 22.71 5.42 -0.63
N ARG A 133 23.44 6.16 -1.46
CA ARG A 133 24.72 5.77 -2.05
C ARG A 133 25.84 6.55 -1.40
#